data_AF-A0A9D5CBI0-F1
#
_entry.id   AF-A0A9D5CBI0-F1
#
_cell.length_a   1.000
_cell.length_b   1.000
_cell.length_c   1.000
_cell.angle_alpha   90.00
_cell.angle_beta   90.00
_cell.angle_gamma   90.00
#
_symmetry.space_group_name_H-M   'P 1'
#
loop_
_entity.id
_entity.type
_entity.pdbx_description
1 polymer ?
#
loop_
_entity_poly.entity_id
_entity_poly.type
_entity_poly.pdbx_seq_one_letter_code
_entity_poly.pdbx_strand_id
1 'polypeptide(L)'
;MASSPIPALKVLEQSTVSPPNSSVPETSIPLSFCDLMWLNLNNVERIFFYSIPAISTSHFVKHLLPSLKTSLSLTLQHFFPLAGHVIFSPNSDCGKFQYQYKDGDSISFTVAESDRDFTHLAGDDARSVIELESFVPTLAAVSADATPLMAVQVTVFPSQGICLGLTINHGACAYVWTCQVWARGLPSNQVAWLGFLVNAKRVGEILGRVIDGLGDGVLRDVVDAWVEMGKIVKYERPLLVLGSPGFRFYDSDFGCGRPVKVEVVSLKNTEAMSISEGKGGGGIGIGMTAPKMEMEMFSFEFAEGLDQLLHSF
;
A
#
# COMPACT_ATOMS: atom_id res chain seq x y z
N MET A 1 -12.17 -29.34 -5.92
CA MET A 1 -11.64 -29.26 -7.30
C MET A 1 -10.35 -28.44 -7.23
N ALA A 2 -9.25 -28.95 -7.79
CA ALA A 2 -8.01 -28.17 -7.88
C ALA A 2 -8.29 -26.93 -8.75
N SER A 3 -7.99 -25.74 -8.24
CA SER A 3 -8.10 -24.50 -9.01
C SER A 3 -7.20 -24.60 -10.24
N SER A 4 -7.72 -24.29 -11.43
CA SER A 4 -6.89 -24.15 -12.63
C SER A 4 -5.71 -23.20 -12.34
N PRO A 5 -4.50 -23.51 -12.84
CA PRO A 5 -3.33 -22.67 -12.58
C PRO A 5 -3.59 -21.26 -13.13
N ILE A 6 -3.33 -20.25 -12.30
CA ILE A 6 -3.52 -18.84 -12.69
C ILE A 6 -2.54 -18.54 -13.83
N PRO A 7 -3.01 -18.03 -14.98
CA PRO A 7 -2.14 -17.67 -16.08
C PRO A 7 -1.08 -16.66 -15.63
N ALA A 8 0.18 -16.95 -15.94
CA ALA A 8 1.28 -16.03 -15.64
C ALA A 8 1.13 -14.74 -16.46
N LEU A 9 1.47 -13.61 -15.84
CA LEU A 9 1.48 -12.33 -16.54
C LEU A 9 2.61 -12.30 -17.56
N LYS A 10 2.34 -11.70 -18.72
CA LYS A 10 3.35 -11.45 -19.73
C LYS A 10 4.10 -10.16 -19.37
N VAL A 11 5.27 -10.30 -18.77
CA VAL A 11 6.14 -9.15 -18.46
C VAL A 11 6.63 -8.52 -19.76
N LEU A 12 6.36 -7.23 -19.93
CA LEU A 12 6.75 -6.44 -21.09
C LEU A 12 8.06 -5.68 -20.84
N GLU A 13 8.22 -5.14 -19.63
CA GLU A 13 9.37 -4.34 -19.24
C GLU A 13 9.63 -4.48 -17.74
N GLN A 14 10.89 -4.63 -17.36
CA GLN A 14 11.35 -4.42 -15.98
C GLN A 14 12.37 -3.29 -16.00
N SER A 15 12.14 -2.32 -15.12
CA SER A 15 12.92 -1.10 -15.07
C SER A 15 12.96 -0.59 -13.63
N THR A 16 13.73 0.47 -13.40
CA THR A 16 13.70 1.19 -12.14
C THR A 16 13.34 2.66 -12.36
N VAL A 17 12.82 3.31 -11.33
CA VAL A 17 12.51 4.74 -11.32
C VAL A 17 13.17 5.37 -10.11
N SER A 18 14.10 6.30 -10.33
CA SER A 18 14.75 7.09 -9.29
C SER A 18 14.10 8.47 -9.16
N PRO A 19 14.35 9.19 -8.05
CA PRO A 19 14.24 10.65 -8.05
C PRO A 19 15.07 11.25 -9.21
N PRO A 20 14.76 12.49 -9.67
CA PRO A 20 15.58 13.17 -10.66
C PRO A 20 17.03 13.27 -10.19
N ASN A 21 17.99 13.08 -11.10
CA ASN A 21 19.40 13.00 -10.75
C ASN A 21 19.87 14.22 -9.95
N SER A 22 20.58 13.96 -8.83
CA SER A 22 21.13 14.99 -7.95
C SER A 22 20.10 16.00 -7.43
N SER A 23 18.81 15.63 -7.39
CA SER A 23 17.73 16.52 -6.94
C SER A 23 17.44 16.43 -5.44
N VAL A 24 17.98 15.41 -4.76
CA VAL A 24 17.73 15.09 -3.36
C VAL A 24 19.03 14.67 -2.66
N PRO A 25 19.16 14.94 -1.34
CA PRO A 25 20.37 14.61 -0.60
C PRO A 25 20.40 13.13 -0.22
N GLU A 26 21.60 12.54 -0.21
CA GLU A 26 21.83 11.27 0.48
C GLU A 26 21.41 11.40 1.95
N THR A 27 20.72 10.38 2.46
CA THR A 27 20.09 10.46 3.76
C THR A 27 20.22 9.12 4.46
N SER A 28 20.64 9.15 5.71
CA SER A 28 20.58 8.00 6.60
C SER A 28 19.91 8.42 7.90
N ILE A 29 18.80 7.77 8.24
CA ILE A 29 18.00 8.09 9.42
C ILE A 29 17.85 6.82 10.24
N PRO A 30 18.29 6.80 11.51
CA PRO A 30 18.02 5.66 12.38
C PRO A 30 16.50 5.54 12.59
N LEU A 31 15.99 4.32 12.50
CA LEU A 31 14.57 4.09 12.71
C LEU A 31 14.21 4.35 14.18
N SER A 32 13.11 5.09 14.38
CA SER A 32 12.57 5.31 15.71
C SER A 32 11.93 4.03 16.25
N PHE A 33 11.67 4.00 17.56
CA PHE A 33 10.89 2.93 18.18
C PHE A 33 9.57 2.67 17.44
N CYS A 34 8.86 3.74 17.05
CA CYS A 34 7.61 3.63 16.32
C CYS A 34 7.80 2.91 14.98
N ASP A 35 8.84 3.22 14.23
CA ASP A 35 9.10 2.62 12.92
C ASP A 35 9.44 1.12 13.04
N LEU A 36 10.18 0.75 14.08
CA LEU A 36 10.54 -0.65 14.36
C LEU A 36 9.32 -1.55 14.62
N MET A 37 8.25 -1.01 15.21
CA MET A 37 7.00 -1.77 15.44
C MET A 37 6.37 -2.24 14.13
N TRP A 38 6.57 -1.48 13.05
CA TRP A 38 5.94 -1.72 11.75
C TRP A 38 6.83 -2.53 10.80
N LEU A 39 8.13 -2.69 11.07
CA LEU A 39 9.05 -3.44 10.21
C LEU A 39 8.70 -4.93 10.05
N ASN A 40 8.15 -5.54 11.11
CA ASN A 40 7.80 -6.97 11.13
C ASN A 40 6.38 -7.26 10.65
N LEU A 41 5.62 -6.24 10.25
CA LEU A 41 4.30 -6.44 9.65
C LEU A 41 4.43 -6.67 8.15
N ASN A 42 3.41 -7.33 7.58
CA ASN A 42 3.34 -7.57 6.13
C ASN A 42 3.39 -6.25 5.35
N ASN A 43 3.87 -6.27 4.10
CA ASN A 43 3.82 -5.06 3.29
C ASN A 43 2.37 -4.64 3.01
N VAL A 44 2.14 -3.34 2.82
CA VAL A 44 0.86 -2.83 2.33
C VAL A 44 0.82 -3.03 0.82
N GLU A 45 -0.09 -3.87 0.36
CA GLU A 45 -0.29 -4.20 -1.04
C GLU A 45 -1.62 -3.60 -1.50
N ARG A 46 -1.59 -2.74 -2.52
CA ARG A 46 -2.77 -2.02 -3.01
C ARG A 46 -2.85 -2.06 -4.52
N ILE A 47 -4.05 -2.22 -5.05
CA ILE A 47 -4.32 -2.19 -6.49
C ILE A 47 -5.32 -1.09 -6.83
N PHE A 48 -5.10 -0.41 -7.95
CA PHE A 48 -6.03 0.51 -8.58
C PHE A 48 -6.37 0.02 -9.99
N PHE A 49 -7.65 -0.23 -10.26
CA PHE A 49 -8.13 -0.58 -11.60
C PHE A 49 -8.67 0.66 -12.30
N TYR A 50 -8.24 0.90 -13.53
CA TYR A 50 -8.72 1.99 -14.39
C TYR A 50 -9.33 1.41 -15.65
N SER A 51 -10.61 1.71 -15.89
CA SER A 51 -11.26 1.33 -17.15
C SER A 51 -10.88 2.35 -18.21
N ILE A 52 -10.21 1.86 -19.27
CA ILE A 52 -9.81 2.68 -20.41
C ILE A 52 -10.23 1.91 -21.66
N PRO A 53 -11.48 2.11 -22.13
CA PRO A 53 -11.98 1.39 -23.29
C PRO A 53 -11.05 1.59 -24.50
N ALA A 54 -10.82 0.52 -25.26
CA ALA A 54 -9.99 0.52 -26.47
C ALA A 54 -8.49 0.82 -26.27
N ILE A 55 -7.97 0.80 -25.05
CA ILE A 55 -6.52 0.92 -24.84
C ILE A 55 -5.78 -0.27 -25.44
N SER A 56 -4.80 0.00 -26.32
CA SER A 56 -3.85 -1.03 -26.76
C SER A 56 -2.57 -0.96 -25.94
N THR A 57 -1.89 -2.10 -25.81
CA THR A 57 -0.59 -2.18 -25.12
C THR A 57 0.44 -1.24 -25.74
N SER A 58 0.49 -1.17 -27.07
CA SER A 58 1.41 -0.27 -27.78
C SER A 58 1.10 1.20 -27.50
N HIS A 59 -0.18 1.57 -27.44
CA HIS A 59 -0.60 2.93 -27.11
C HIS A 59 -0.22 3.28 -25.66
N PHE A 60 -0.48 2.39 -24.70
CA PHE A 60 -0.09 2.57 -23.30
C PHE A 60 1.42 2.80 -23.17
N VAL A 61 2.23 1.88 -23.70
CA VAL A 61 3.70 1.92 -23.60
C VAL A 61 4.27 3.19 -24.25
N LYS A 62 3.69 3.65 -25.36
CA LYS A 62 4.19 4.83 -26.09
C LYS A 62 3.77 6.16 -25.47
N HIS A 63 2.55 6.26 -24.91
CA HIS A 63 1.95 7.56 -24.58
C HIS A 63 1.66 7.77 -23.08
N LEU A 64 1.37 6.72 -22.32
CA LEU A 64 1.03 6.84 -20.90
C LEU A 64 2.19 6.44 -19.99
N LEU A 65 2.91 5.37 -20.33
CA LEU A 65 4.02 4.86 -19.53
C LEU A 65 5.14 5.89 -19.29
N PRO A 66 5.59 6.69 -20.28
CA PRO A 66 6.62 7.70 -20.03
C PRO A 66 6.15 8.77 -19.04
N SER A 67 4.94 9.29 -19.22
CA SER A 67 4.32 10.27 -18.32
C SER A 67 4.17 9.73 -16.90
N LEU A 68 3.76 8.46 -16.76
CA LEU A 68 3.65 7.80 -15.47
C LEU A 68 5.00 7.69 -14.77
N LYS A 69 6.04 7.23 -15.47
CA LYS A 69 7.41 7.16 -14.93
C LYS A 69 7.98 8.52 -14.57
N THR A 70 7.78 9.54 -15.41
CA THR A 70 8.23 10.91 -15.13
C THR A 70 7.51 11.49 -13.92
N SER A 71 6.18 11.34 -13.83
CA SER A 71 5.41 11.82 -12.67
C SER A 71 5.82 11.13 -11.36
N LEU A 72 6.11 9.83 -11.43
CA LEU A 72 6.59 9.05 -10.30
C LEU A 72 7.99 9.51 -9.88
N SER A 73 8.91 9.71 -10.83
CA SER A 73 10.24 10.27 -10.56
C SER A 73 10.14 11.63 -9.85
N LEU A 74 9.34 12.56 -10.39
CA LEU A 74 9.08 13.86 -9.76
C LEU A 74 8.46 13.73 -8.36
N THR A 75 7.59 12.76 -8.14
CA THR A 75 7.02 12.50 -6.81
C THR A 75 8.10 11.99 -5.84
N LEU A 76 8.96 11.08 -6.31
CA LEU A 76 10.10 10.59 -5.53
C LEU A 76 11.11 11.70 -5.20
N GLN A 77 11.12 12.84 -5.89
CA GLN A 77 11.91 13.99 -5.42
C GLN A 77 11.43 14.49 -4.05
N HIS A 78 10.13 14.43 -3.77
CA HIS A 78 9.55 14.91 -2.51
C HIS A 78 9.44 13.79 -1.46
N PHE A 79 9.36 12.54 -1.92
CA PHE A 79 9.26 11.35 -1.09
C PHE A 79 10.41 10.39 -1.36
N PHE A 80 11.62 10.94 -1.52
CA PHE A 80 12.82 10.15 -1.78
C PHE A 80 13.11 9.11 -0.70
N PRO A 81 12.59 9.21 0.55
CA PRO A 81 12.60 8.12 1.49
C PRO A 81 12.01 6.79 0.96
N LEU A 82 11.13 6.81 -0.04
CA LEU A 82 10.56 5.59 -0.60
C LEU A 82 11.46 4.89 -1.62
N ALA A 83 12.43 5.62 -2.18
CA ALA A 83 13.37 5.08 -3.16
C ALA A 83 14.54 4.30 -2.54
N GLY A 84 14.77 4.48 -1.25
CA GLY A 84 15.85 3.82 -0.53
C GLY A 84 15.43 2.51 0.14
N HIS A 85 16.22 2.16 1.15
CA HIS A 85 16.21 0.84 1.77
C HIS A 85 16.19 0.95 3.29
N VAL A 86 15.58 -0.05 3.94
CA VAL A 86 15.84 -0.33 5.36
C VAL A 86 17.05 -1.24 5.44
N ILE A 87 18.08 -0.76 6.13
CA ILE A 87 19.33 -1.48 6.34
C ILE A 87 19.38 -1.97 7.78
N PHE A 88 19.66 -3.26 7.96
CA PHE A 88 20.04 -3.83 9.24
C PHE A 88 21.56 -3.79 9.40
N SER A 89 22.05 -3.25 10.52
CA SER A 89 23.46 -3.13 10.85
C SER A 89 23.68 -3.54 12.31
N PRO A 90 24.04 -4.81 12.57
CA PRO A 90 24.06 -5.36 13.92
C PRO A 90 25.10 -4.71 14.85
N ASN A 91 26.15 -4.11 14.29
CA ASN A 91 27.29 -3.51 15.00
C ASN A 91 27.22 -1.97 15.11
N SER A 92 26.06 -1.36 14.83
CA SER A 92 25.91 0.10 14.87
C SER A 92 25.56 0.60 16.27
N ASP A 93 26.36 1.54 16.80
CA ASP A 93 26.12 2.21 18.08
C ASP A 93 24.93 3.20 18.01
N CYS A 94 24.49 3.60 16.81
CA CYS A 94 23.43 4.59 16.55
C CYS A 94 22.07 3.92 16.20
N GLY A 95 21.92 2.63 16.48
CA GLY A 95 20.69 1.86 16.22
C GLY A 95 20.87 0.83 15.10
N LYS A 96 20.25 -0.34 15.30
CA LYS A 96 20.43 -1.54 14.46
C LYS A 96 19.71 -1.49 13.12
N PHE A 97 18.69 -0.65 12.97
CA PHE A 97 17.96 -0.48 11.71
C PHE A 97 17.96 0.99 11.32
N GLN A 98 18.22 1.25 10.04
CA GLN A 98 18.31 2.60 9.50
C GLN A 98 17.61 2.67 8.15
N TYR A 99 16.87 3.75 7.93
CA TYR A 99 16.54 4.18 6.59
C TYR A 99 17.81 4.68 5.90
N GLN A 100 18.05 4.29 4.66
CA GLN A 100 19.14 4.79 3.85
C GLN A 100 18.68 5.06 2.41
N TYR A 101 18.99 6.27 1.95
CA TYR A 101 18.96 6.70 0.56
C TYR A 101 20.35 7.11 0.11
N LYS A 102 20.80 6.61 -1.03
CA LYS A 102 22.00 7.04 -1.75
C LYS A 102 21.66 7.52 -3.15
N ASP A 103 22.49 8.39 -3.71
CA ASP A 103 22.29 8.82 -5.10
C ASP A 103 22.36 7.61 -6.05
N GLY A 104 21.37 7.51 -6.94
CA GLY A 104 21.16 6.33 -7.78
C GLY A 104 20.23 5.26 -7.20
N ASP A 105 19.82 5.35 -5.93
CA ASP A 105 18.76 4.49 -5.39
C ASP A 105 17.44 4.75 -6.14
N SER A 106 16.70 3.66 -6.39
CA SER A 106 15.53 3.66 -7.25
C SER A 106 14.54 2.57 -6.85
N ILE A 107 13.27 2.76 -7.19
CA ILE A 107 12.23 1.75 -6.96
C ILE A 107 12.10 0.83 -8.17
N SER A 108 11.73 -0.43 -7.93
CA SER A 108 11.37 -1.37 -9.00
C SER A 108 10.07 -0.96 -9.67
N PHE A 109 10.07 -0.95 -11.00
CA PHE A 109 8.91 -0.63 -11.83
C PHE A 109 8.74 -1.69 -12.93
N THR A 110 7.68 -2.49 -12.80
CA THR A 110 7.36 -3.57 -13.74
C THR A 110 6.18 -3.18 -14.62
N VAL A 111 6.27 -3.46 -15.92
CA VAL A 111 5.16 -3.37 -16.88
C VAL A 111 4.83 -4.77 -17.36
N ALA A 112 3.56 -5.14 -17.29
CA ALA A 112 3.07 -6.43 -17.74
C ALA A 112 1.78 -6.29 -18.57
N GLU A 113 1.40 -7.38 -19.22
CA GLU A 113 0.16 -7.55 -19.97
C GLU A 113 -0.59 -8.76 -19.43
N SER A 114 -1.92 -8.64 -19.36
CA SER A 114 -2.81 -9.73 -18.97
C SER A 114 -4.01 -9.81 -19.91
N ASP A 115 -4.39 -11.04 -20.26
CA ASP A 115 -5.59 -11.39 -21.01
C ASP A 115 -6.76 -11.79 -20.09
N ARG A 116 -6.57 -11.67 -18.76
CA ARG A 116 -7.59 -12.02 -17.77
C ARG A 116 -8.78 -11.06 -17.84
N ASP A 117 -9.92 -11.54 -17.35
CA ASP A 117 -11.17 -10.77 -17.36
C ASP A 117 -11.08 -9.56 -16.43
N PHE A 118 -10.97 -8.37 -17.02
CA PHE A 118 -10.88 -7.11 -16.28
C PHE A 118 -12.17 -6.82 -15.51
N THR A 119 -13.32 -7.16 -16.09
CA THR A 119 -14.64 -6.90 -15.49
C THR A 119 -14.81 -7.74 -14.24
N HIS A 120 -14.39 -9.01 -14.27
CA HIS A 120 -14.36 -9.86 -13.09
C HIS A 120 -13.40 -9.31 -12.01
N LEU A 121 -12.17 -8.94 -12.39
CA LEU A 121 -11.14 -8.51 -11.44
C LEU A 121 -11.42 -7.13 -10.80
N ALA A 122 -12.07 -6.23 -11.53
CA ALA A 122 -12.49 -4.91 -11.06
C ALA A 122 -13.94 -4.89 -10.55
N GLY A 123 -14.61 -6.04 -10.53
CA GLY A 123 -15.99 -6.22 -10.09
C GLY A 123 -16.16 -6.07 -8.58
N ASP A 124 -17.41 -6.02 -8.16
CA ASP A 124 -17.81 -5.92 -6.75
C ASP A 124 -18.13 -7.29 -6.13
N ASP A 125 -18.21 -8.35 -6.96
CA ASP A 125 -18.44 -9.71 -6.51
C ASP A 125 -17.25 -10.29 -5.72
N ALA A 126 -17.55 -11.24 -4.83
CA ALA A 126 -16.55 -11.99 -4.10
C ALA A 126 -15.67 -12.79 -5.08
N ARG A 127 -14.36 -12.69 -4.89
CA ARG A 127 -13.36 -13.36 -5.74
C ARG A 127 -12.13 -13.79 -4.94
N SER A 128 -11.34 -14.69 -5.52
CA SER A 128 -10.16 -15.22 -4.83
C SER A 128 -9.09 -14.13 -4.72
N VAL A 129 -8.54 -13.91 -3.53
CA VAL A 129 -7.43 -12.95 -3.37
C VAL A 129 -6.17 -13.37 -4.14
N ILE A 130 -5.98 -14.68 -4.36
CA ILE A 130 -4.87 -15.26 -5.13
C ILE A 130 -4.87 -14.71 -6.57
N GLU A 131 -6.06 -14.42 -7.10
CA GLU A 131 -6.20 -13.81 -8.41
C GLU A 131 -5.64 -12.39 -8.48
N LEU A 132 -5.61 -11.67 -7.36
CA LEU A 132 -5.10 -10.31 -7.26
C LEU A 132 -3.58 -10.27 -6.99
N GLU A 133 -3.02 -11.31 -6.39
CA GLU A 133 -1.60 -11.37 -6.00
C GLU A 133 -0.65 -11.18 -7.18
N SER A 134 -1.02 -11.65 -8.38
CA SER A 134 -0.17 -11.47 -9.57
C SER A 134 -0.04 -10.01 -9.99
N PHE A 135 -0.95 -9.14 -9.56
CA PHE A 135 -1.00 -7.74 -9.97
C PHE A 135 -0.31 -6.79 -8.98
N VAL A 136 0.23 -7.30 -7.87
CA VAL A 136 1.03 -6.52 -6.92
C VAL A 136 2.51 -6.92 -7.03
N PRO A 137 3.44 -5.95 -7.03
CA PRO A 137 4.86 -6.26 -7.12
C PRO A 137 5.39 -6.79 -5.79
N THR A 138 6.36 -7.70 -5.83
CA THR A 138 7.07 -8.12 -4.61
C THR A 138 8.25 -7.19 -4.33
N LEU A 139 8.47 -6.85 -3.06
CA LEU A 139 9.70 -6.19 -2.62
C LEU A 139 10.83 -7.24 -2.59
N ALA A 140 11.58 -7.33 -3.69
CA ALA A 140 12.74 -8.21 -3.75
C ALA A 140 13.88 -7.63 -2.91
N ALA A 141 14.36 -8.38 -1.91
CA ALA A 141 15.48 -7.95 -1.09
C ALA A 141 16.70 -7.66 -1.99
N VAL A 142 17.33 -6.49 -1.79
CA VAL A 142 18.50 -6.07 -2.56
C VAL A 142 19.76 -6.76 -2.04
N SER A 143 19.80 -7.03 -0.75
CA SER A 143 20.78 -7.89 -0.09
C SER A 143 20.15 -8.54 1.14
N ALA A 144 20.89 -9.41 1.83
CA ALA A 144 20.43 -10.03 3.08
C ALA A 144 20.06 -8.98 4.16
N ASP A 145 20.68 -7.80 4.10
CA ASP A 145 20.55 -6.76 5.11
C ASP A 145 19.80 -5.51 4.61
N ALA A 146 19.45 -5.43 3.32
CA ALA A 146 18.80 -4.26 2.72
C ALA A 146 17.46 -4.62 2.07
N THR A 147 16.38 -4.09 2.65
CA THR A 147 15.01 -4.29 2.16
C THR A 147 14.51 -3.01 1.47
N PRO A 148 14.06 -3.06 0.21
CA PRO A 148 13.51 -1.89 -0.46
C PRO A 148 12.16 -1.52 0.16
N LEU A 149 11.79 -0.24 0.08
CA LEU A 149 10.57 0.25 0.71
C LEU A 149 9.35 0.28 -0.19
N MET A 150 9.55 0.37 -1.51
CA MET A 150 8.45 0.50 -2.47
C MET A 150 8.75 -0.22 -3.78
N ALA A 151 7.72 -0.81 -4.38
CA ALA A 151 7.72 -1.29 -5.75
C ALA A 151 6.39 -0.98 -6.43
N VAL A 152 6.45 -0.84 -7.76
CA VAL A 152 5.30 -0.51 -8.62
C VAL A 152 5.19 -1.53 -9.74
N GLN A 153 3.96 -1.95 -10.02
CA GLN A 153 3.63 -2.74 -11.20
C GLN A 153 2.47 -2.11 -11.95
N VAL A 154 2.58 -1.98 -13.27
CA VAL A 154 1.46 -1.65 -14.14
C VAL A 154 1.15 -2.85 -15.02
N THR A 155 -0.10 -3.29 -15.03
CA THR A 155 -0.57 -4.37 -15.88
C THR A 155 -1.64 -3.87 -16.84
N VAL A 156 -1.40 -4.02 -18.13
CA VAL A 156 -2.32 -3.62 -19.19
C VAL A 156 -3.27 -4.76 -19.51
N PHE A 157 -4.56 -4.45 -19.64
CA PHE A 157 -5.61 -5.34 -20.12
C PHE A 157 -6.09 -4.82 -21.48
N PRO A 158 -5.60 -5.39 -22.59
CA PRO A 158 -5.91 -4.89 -23.92
C PRO A 158 -7.42 -4.71 -24.14
N SER A 159 -7.79 -3.56 -24.68
CA SER A 159 -9.17 -3.11 -24.96
C SER A 159 -10.07 -2.88 -23.74
N GLN A 160 -9.57 -3.09 -22.52
CA GLN A 160 -10.38 -3.02 -21.29
C GLN A 160 -9.90 -1.94 -20.32
N GLY A 161 -8.60 -1.87 -20.05
CA GLY A 161 -8.08 -0.95 -19.05
C GLY A 161 -6.66 -1.25 -18.58
N ILE A 162 -6.29 -0.69 -17.44
CA ILE A 162 -5.02 -0.96 -16.75
C ILE A 162 -5.24 -1.19 -15.26
N CYS A 163 -4.26 -1.85 -14.65
CA CYS A 163 -4.16 -2.06 -13.23
C CYS A 163 -2.82 -1.50 -12.74
N LEU A 164 -2.83 -0.69 -11.69
CA LEU A 164 -1.64 -0.20 -10.99
C LEU A 164 -1.56 -0.88 -9.62
N GLY A 165 -0.59 -1.77 -9.45
CA GLY A 165 -0.26 -2.42 -8.19
C GLY A 165 0.91 -1.72 -7.49
N LEU A 166 0.77 -1.55 -6.18
CA LEU A 166 1.76 -0.94 -5.30
C LEU A 166 2.02 -1.85 -4.12
N THR A 167 3.29 -1.96 -3.75
CA THR A 167 3.70 -2.61 -2.51
C THR A 167 4.62 -1.67 -1.75
N ILE A 168 4.26 -1.38 -0.50
CA ILE A 168 5.00 -0.47 0.37
C ILE A 168 5.27 -1.17 1.70
N ASN A 169 6.51 -1.12 2.18
CA ASN A 169 6.85 -1.69 3.47
C ASN A 169 6.17 -0.92 4.61
N HIS A 170 5.63 -1.64 5.60
CA HIS A 170 4.86 -1.04 6.69
C HIS A 170 5.69 -0.07 7.55
N GLY A 171 7.00 -0.29 7.68
CA GLY A 171 7.95 0.62 8.35
C GLY A 171 8.10 1.98 7.65
N ALA A 172 7.78 2.05 6.35
CA ALA A 172 7.64 3.33 5.65
C ALA A 172 6.21 3.90 5.76
N CYS A 173 5.26 3.21 6.39
CA CYS A 173 3.83 3.51 6.20
C CYS A 173 3.27 4.65 7.06
N ALA A 174 4.12 5.53 7.61
CA ALA A 174 3.71 6.90 7.95
C ALA A 174 3.23 7.69 6.70
N TYR A 175 3.42 7.14 5.50
CA TYR A 175 3.21 7.76 4.20
C TYR A 175 1.92 7.35 3.45
N VAL A 176 0.78 7.06 4.10
CA VAL A 176 -0.53 6.89 3.39
C VAL A 176 -0.85 8.08 2.44
N TRP A 177 -0.20 9.22 2.65
CA TRP A 177 -0.21 10.39 1.78
C TRP A 177 0.50 10.23 0.42
N THR A 178 1.47 9.32 0.23
CA THR A 178 2.28 9.28 -1.01
C THR A 178 1.49 8.92 -2.25
N CYS A 179 0.58 7.95 -2.16
CA CYS A 179 -0.31 7.60 -3.28
C CYS A 179 -1.20 8.79 -3.67
N GLN A 180 -1.68 9.58 -2.69
CA GLN A 180 -2.52 10.74 -2.95
C GLN A 180 -1.74 11.92 -3.53
N VAL A 181 -0.52 12.20 -3.03
CA VAL A 181 0.30 13.28 -3.59
C VAL A 181 0.72 12.94 -5.01
N TRP A 182 1.12 11.70 -5.27
CA TRP A 182 1.43 11.23 -6.63
C TRP A 182 0.25 11.45 -7.57
N ALA A 183 -0.94 11.01 -7.17
CA ALA A 183 -2.13 11.11 -8.00
C ALA A 183 -2.62 12.55 -8.23
N ARG A 184 -2.32 13.49 -7.32
CA ARG A 184 -2.81 14.88 -7.44
C ARG A 184 -1.80 15.83 -8.08
N GLY A 185 -0.57 15.40 -8.35
CA GLY A 185 0.48 16.23 -8.97
C GLY A 185 0.72 17.58 -8.27
N LEU A 186 0.38 17.68 -6.97
CA LEU A 186 0.38 18.95 -6.26
C LEU A 186 1.81 19.44 -6.01
N PRO A 187 2.10 20.74 -6.21
CA PRO A 187 3.36 21.33 -5.79
C PRO A 187 3.52 21.18 -4.28
N SER A 188 4.67 20.62 -3.90
CA SER A 188 5.09 20.21 -2.56
C SER A 188 5.14 21.33 -1.51
N ASN A 189 4.83 22.57 -1.86
CA ASN A 189 4.93 23.72 -0.98
C ASN A 189 3.62 24.12 -0.27
N GLN A 190 2.50 23.43 -0.48
CA GLN A 190 1.20 23.84 0.12
C GLN A 190 0.41 22.77 0.88
N VAL A 191 0.82 21.49 0.92
CA VAL A 191 -0.02 20.45 1.58
C VAL A 191 0.73 19.45 2.48
N ALA A 192 2.07 19.48 2.54
CA ALA A 192 2.83 18.42 3.20
C ALA A 192 3.15 18.61 4.70
N TRP A 193 2.95 19.79 5.29
CA TRP A 193 3.46 20.08 6.64
C TRP A 193 2.39 20.19 7.75
N LEU A 194 1.15 20.57 7.44
CA LEU A 194 0.14 20.83 8.49
C LEU A 194 -0.55 19.56 9.03
N GLY A 195 -0.75 18.53 8.21
CA GLY A 195 -1.36 17.27 8.68
C GLY A 195 -0.43 16.48 9.60
N PHE A 196 0.87 16.49 9.31
CA PHE A 196 1.90 15.83 10.10
C PHE A 196 2.19 16.60 11.40
N LEU A 197 2.33 17.93 11.37
CA LEU A 197 2.63 18.68 12.60
C LEU A 197 1.45 18.75 13.58
N VAL A 198 0.20 18.82 13.14
CA VAL A 198 -0.92 18.96 14.07
C VAL A 198 -1.22 17.66 14.82
N ASN A 199 -0.96 16.49 14.22
CA ASN A 199 -1.11 15.19 14.89
C ASN A 199 0.19 14.63 15.47
N ALA A 200 1.33 14.69 14.78
CA ALA A 200 2.59 14.17 15.32
C ALA A 200 3.13 15.04 16.47
N LYS A 201 2.83 16.34 16.52
CA LYS A 201 3.20 17.17 17.67
C LYS A 201 2.31 16.88 18.88
N ARG A 202 1.01 16.61 18.69
CA ARG A 202 0.09 16.30 19.80
C ARG A 202 0.22 14.86 20.29
N VAL A 203 0.34 13.91 19.37
CA VAL A 203 0.67 12.50 19.67
C VAL A 203 2.10 12.39 20.19
N GLY A 204 3.05 13.16 19.65
CA GLY A 204 4.43 13.23 20.14
C GLY A 204 4.60 14.00 21.46
N GLU A 205 3.72 14.94 21.79
CA GLU A 205 3.66 15.56 23.14
C GLU A 205 3.00 14.61 24.14
N ILE A 206 2.02 13.79 23.73
CA ILE A 206 1.40 12.78 24.58
C ILE A 206 2.36 11.60 24.80
N LEU A 207 2.95 11.04 23.73
CA LEU A 207 3.98 10.01 23.82
C LEU A 207 5.26 10.56 24.46
N GLY A 208 5.66 11.80 24.18
CA GLY A 208 6.80 12.45 24.81
C GLY A 208 6.61 12.62 26.31
N ARG A 209 5.41 13.00 26.79
CA ARG A 209 5.10 13.03 28.24
C ARG A 209 5.01 11.64 28.86
N VAL A 210 4.62 10.63 28.09
CA VAL A 210 4.60 9.22 28.55
C VAL A 210 6.02 8.66 28.61
N ILE A 211 6.87 8.94 27.61
CA ILE A 211 8.26 8.48 27.50
C ILE A 211 9.18 9.24 28.46
N ASP A 212 9.05 10.57 28.59
CA ASP A 212 9.80 11.39 29.56
C ASP A 212 9.48 11.02 31.02
N GLY A 213 8.34 10.32 31.25
CA GLY A 213 7.95 9.80 32.54
C GLY A 213 8.37 8.34 32.82
N LEU A 214 8.91 7.63 31.83
CA LEU A 214 9.15 6.19 31.89
C LEU A 214 10.63 5.90 31.58
N GLY A 215 11.44 5.66 32.61
CA GLY A 215 12.87 5.40 32.48
C GLY A 215 13.23 4.18 31.63
N ASP A 216 14.50 4.06 31.27
CA ASP A 216 15.10 3.13 30.27
C ASP A 216 14.67 1.64 30.35
N GLY A 217 14.10 1.17 31.46
CA GLY A 217 13.55 -0.19 31.58
C GLY A 217 12.26 -0.45 30.79
N VAL A 218 11.47 0.60 30.51
CA VAL A 218 10.11 0.47 29.97
C VAL A 218 10.08 0.22 28.47
N LEU A 219 11.12 0.59 27.72
CA LEU A 219 11.21 0.29 26.27
C LEU A 219 11.17 -1.22 26.02
N ARG A 220 11.80 -2.02 26.89
CA ARG A 220 11.76 -3.48 26.80
C ARG A 220 10.36 -4.00 27.14
N ASP A 221 9.74 -3.47 28.18
CA ASP A 221 8.37 -3.84 28.57
C ASP A 221 7.32 -3.45 27.52
N VAL A 222 7.51 -2.36 26.78
CA VAL A 222 6.64 -1.94 25.68
C VAL A 222 6.88 -2.81 24.44
N VAL A 223 8.12 -3.18 24.11
CA VAL A 223 8.41 -4.18 23.05
C VAL A 223 7.77 -5.52 23.42
N ASP A 224 7.93 -5.98 24.65
CA ASP A 224 7.36 -7.22 25.15
C ASP A 224 5.82 -7.13 25.12
N ALA A 225 5.23 -6.00 25.53
CA ALA A 225 3.79 -5.76 25.42
C ALA A 225 3.29 -5.70 23.96
N TRP A 226 4.10 -5.22 23.01
CA TRP A 226 3.77 -5.25 21.58
C TRP A 226 3.89 -6.66 20.98
N VAL A 227 4.89 -7.42 21.40
CA VAL A 227 5.01 -8.85 21.05
C VAL A 227 3.84 -9.63 21.62
N GLU A 228 3.44 -9.34 22.86
CA GLU A 228 2.24 -9.91 23.50
C GLU A 228 0.96 -9.43 22.81
N MET A 229 0.84 -8.16 22.41
CA MET A 229 -0.30 -7.69 21.59
C MET A 229 -0.34 -8.38 20.22
N GLY A 230 0.81 -8.58 19.57
CA GLY A 230 0.91 -9.34 18.33
C GLY A 230 0.47 -10.80 18.52
N LYS A 231 0.74 -11.39 19.69
CA LYS A 231 0.20 -12.71 20.07
C LYS A 231 -1.31 -12.63 20.32
N ILE A 232 -1.82 -11.66 21.08
CA ILE A 232 -3.25 -11.49 21.35
C ILE A 232 -4.05 -11.28 20.06
N VAL A 233 -3.60 -10.40 19.16
CA VAL A 233 -4.21 -10.20 17.83
C VAL A 233 -4.22 -11.50 17.02
N LYS A 234 -3.18 -12.33 17.15
CA LYS A 234 -3.06 -13.61 16.45
C LYS A 234 -3.87 -14.75 17.09
N TYR A 235 -4.12 -14.73 18.41
CA TYR A 235 -4.72 -15.84 19.15
C TYR A 235 -6.16 -15.59 19.60
N GLU A 236 -6.58 -14.33 19.83
CA GLU A 236 -7.92 -13.97 20.31
C GLU A 236 -8.89 -13.52 19.19
N ARG A 237 -8.42 -13.49 17.93
CA ARG A 237 -9.19 -13.06 16.73
C ARG A 237 -9.97 -11.74 16.91
N PRO A 238 -9.38 -10.67 17.47
CA PRO A 238 -10.06 -9.39 17.51
C PRO A 238 -10.29 -8.88 16.08
N LEU A 239 -11.51 -8.39 15.81
CA LEU A 239 -11.81 -7.75 14.54
C LEU A 239 -11.01 -6.45 14.42
N LEU A 240 -9.93 -6.47 13.63
CA LEU A 240 -9.16 -5.28 13.32
C LEU A 240 -9.78 -4.54 12.14
N VAL A 241 -10.15 -3.28 12.33
CA VAL A 241 -10.71 -2.42 11.28
C VAL A 241 -9.69 -1.35 10.90
N LEU A 242 -9.27 -1.33 9.63
CA LEU A 242 -8.22 -0.46 9.11
C LEU A 242 -8.72 0.46 8.00
N GLY A 243 -8.28 1.72 7.98
CA GLY A 243 -8.59 2.67 6.91
C GLY A 243 -9.63 3.73 7.30
N SER A 244 -9.95 4.60 6.35
CA SER A 244 -10.89 5.70 6.52
C SER A 244 -11.50 6.10 5.17
N PRO A 245 -12.81 6.39 5.10
CA PRO A 245 -13.42 6.99 3.92
C PRO A 245 -12.78 8.34 3.55
N GLY A 246 -12.20 9.04 4.53
CA GLY A 246 -11.50 10.31 4.31
C GLY A 246 -10.24 10.20 3.44
N PHE A 247 -9.70 9.00 3.24
CA PHE A 247 -8.56 8.79 2.34
C PHE A 247 -8.91 8.88 0.85
N ARG A 248 -10.19 8.85 0.48
CA ARG A 248 -10.65 9.12 -0.90
C ARG A 248 -9.78 8.52 -2.01
N PHE A 249 -9.48 7.22 -1.92
CA PHE A 249 -8.56 6.57 -2.86
C PHE A 249 -9.08 6.57 -4.30
N TYR A 250 -10.41 6.70 -4.50
CA TYR A 250 -11.05 6.86 -5.80
C TYR A 250 -10.80 8.24 -6.45
N ASP A 251 -10.16 9.18 -5.74
CA ASP A 251 -9.66 10.44 -6.31
C ASP A 251 -8.25 10.31 -6.89
N SER A 252 -7.66 9.10 -6.88
CA SER A 252 -6.30 8.89 -7.38
C SER A 252 -6.31 8.83 -8.91
N ASP A 253 -5.96 9.91 -9.60
CA ASP A 253 -5.82 9.95 -11.06
C ASP A 253 -4.35 9.96 -11.50
N PHE A 254 -3.88 8.84 -12.07
CA PHE A 254 -2.52 8.76 -12.63
C PHE A 254 -2.46 9.10 -14.13
N GLY A 255 -3.30 10.04 -14.58
CA GLY A 255 -3.49 10.37 -15.99
C GLY A 255 -4.40 9.40 -16.73
N CYS A 256 -5.18 8.61 -15.99
CA CYS A 256 -6.06 7.56 -16.49
C CYS A 256 -7.54 7.81 -16.11
N GLY A 257 -7.83 8.95 -15.47
CA GLY A 257 -9.12 9.24 -14.86
C GLY A 257 -9.25 8.59 -13.48
N ARG A 258 -10.49 8.50 -12.98
CA ARG A 258 -10.75 7.89 -11.66
C ARG A 258 -10.67 6.36 -11.75
N PRO A 259 -10.16 5.69 -10.70
CA PRO A 259 -10.22 4.23 -10.62
C PRO A 259 -11.66 3.75 -10.61
N VAL A 260 -11.93 2.61 -11.24
CA VAL A 260 -13.22 1.91 -11.15
C VAL A 260 -13.28 0.98 -9.94
N LYS A 261 -12.12 0.55 -9.42
CA LYS A 261 -11.98 -0.27 -8.21
C LYS A 261 -10.63 -0.01 -7.54
N VAL A 262 -10.61 -0.02 -6.20
CA VAL A 262 -9.39 0.02 -5.40
C VAL A 262 -9.43 -1.18 -4.44
N GLU A 263 -8.36 -1.95 -4.38
CA GLU A 263 -8.25 -3.16 -3.55
C GLU A 263 -7.06 -3.12 -2.61
N VAL A 264 -7.22 -3.72 -1.43
CA VAL A 264 -6.14 -3.93 -0.45
C VAL A 264 -5.83 -5.42 -0.38
N VAL A 265 -4.79 -5.86 -1.08
CA VAL A 265 -4.45 -7.28 -1.23
C VAL A 265 -3.81 -7.84 0.04
N SER A 266 -3.09 -6.98 0.78
CA SER A 266 -2.39 -7.36 2.01
C SER A 266 -3.29 -7.68 3.20
N LEU A 267 -4.62 -7.60 3.04
CA LEU A 267 -5.58 -8.11 4.03
C LEU A 267 -5.49 -9.64 4.17
N LYS A 268 -5.00 -10.32 3.12
CA LYS A 268 -4.75 -11.76 3.18
C LYS A 268 -3.90 -12.09 4.42
N ASN A 269 -4.36 -13.05 5.21
CA ASN A 269 -3.71 -13.52 6.43
C ASN A 269 -3.72 -12.54 7.62
N THR A 270 -4.51 -11.47 7.60
CA THR A 270 -4.60 -10.51 8.73
C THR A 270 -5.87 -10.63 9.56
N GLU A 271 -6.87 -11.40 9.10
CA GLU A 271 -8.24 -11.45 9.66
C GLU A 271 -8.91 -10.07 9.82
N ALA A 272 -8.32 -9.02 9.24
CA ALA A 272 -8.76 -7.64 9.35
C ALA A 272 -9.80 -7.28 8.29
N MET A 273 -10.67 -6.34 8.64
CA MET A 273 -11.51 -5.62 7.68
C MET A 273 -10.86 -4.29 7.34
N SER A 274 -10.99 -3.88 6.08
CA SER A 274 -10.69 -2.53 5.66
C SER A 274 -11.98 -1.72 5.50
N ILE A 275 -11.91 -0.44 5.89
CA ILE A 275 -12.94 0.56 5.61
C ILE A 275 -12.36 1.61 4.68
N SER A 276 -13.11 1.90 3.61
CA SER A 276 -12.74 2.87 2.59
C SER A 276 -13.96 3.67 2.12
N GLU A 277 -13.71 4.64 1.25
CA GLU A 277 -14.77 5.34 0.55
C GLU A 277 -15.47 4.38 -0.41
N GLY A 278 -16.80 4.38 -0.41
CA GLY A 278 -17.58 3.61 -1.36
C GLY A 278 -17.42 4.16 -2.79
N LYS A 279 -17.47 3.25 -3.76
CA LYS A 279 -17.45 3.60 -5.19
C LYS A 279 -18.53 4.66 -5.50
N GLY A 280 -18.12 5.80 -6.04
CA GLY A 280 -19.03 6.92 -6.33
C GLY A 280 -19.13 8.01 -5.25
N GLY A 281 -18.44 7.85 -4.10
CA GLY A 281 -18.19 8.94 -3.14
C GLY A 281 -19.30 9.26 -2.13
N GLY A 282 -20.37 8.46 -2.09
CA GLY A 282 -21.50 8.64 -1.16
C GLY A 282 -21.66 7.54 -0.10
N GLY A 283 -20.82 6.51 -0.13
CA GLY A 283 -20.98 5.32 0.71
C GLY A 283 -19.70 4.90 1.41
N ILE A 284 -19.76 3.76 2.10
CA ILE A 284 -18.62 3.11 2.76
C ILE A 284 -18.31 1.81 2.01
N GLY A 285 -17.06 1.63 1.62
CA GLY A 285 -16.53 0.36 1.14
C GLY A 285 -16.01 -0.46 2.32
N ILE A 286 -16.36 -1.75 2.36
CA ILE A 286 -15.82 -2.71 3.32
C ILE A 286 -15.10 -3.79 2.53
N GLY A 287 -13.82 -4.02 2.82
CA GLY A 287 -13.03 -5.09 2.21
C GLY A 287 -12.59 -6.09 3.26
N MET A 288 -12.73 -7.39 2.98
CA MET A 288 -12.31 -8.46 3.89
C MET A 288 -11.93 -9.72 3.11
N THR A 289 -11.19 -10.60 3.75
CA THR A 289 -10.80 -11.90 3.18
C THR A 289 -11.15 -13.02 4.15
N ALA A 290 -11.84 -14.04 3.67
CA ALA A 290 -12.19 -15.23 4.44
C ALA A 290 -12.10 -16.48 3.55
N PRO A 291 -12.01 -17.70 4.13
CA PRO A 291 -12.18 -18.94 3.38
C PRO A 291 -13.47 -18.91 2.54
N LYS A 292 -13.43 -19.50 1.33
CA LYS A 292 -14.53 -19.40 0.35
C LYS A 292 -15.91 -19.69 0.95
N MET A 293 -16.03 -20.79 1.69
CA MET A 293 -17.31 -21.20 2.28
C MET A 293 -17.80 -20.22 3.36
N GLU A 294 -16.88 -19.63 4.13
CA GLU A 294 -17.21 -18.59 5.12
C GLU A 294 -17.64 -17.29 4.44
N MET A 295 -16.98 -16.90 3.35
CA MET A 295 -17.35 -15.71 2.57
C MET A 295 -18.73 -15.85 1.91
N GLU A 296 -19.06 -17.06 1.41
CA GLU A 296 -20.37 -17.35 0.84
C GLU A 296 -21.48 -17.26 1.90
N MET A 297 -21.26 -17.82 3.11
CA MET A 297 -22.19 -17.68 4.22
C MET A 297 -22.33 -16.22 4.68
N PHE A 298 -21.21 -15.53 4.89
CA PHE A 298 -21.20 -14.12 5.28
C PHE A 298 -21.97 -13.25 4.28
N SER A 299 -21.74 -13.43 2.98
CA SER A 299 -22.41 -12.64 1.94
C SER A 299 -23.92 -12.86 1.95
N PHE A 300 -24.37 -14.10 2.17
CA PHE A 300 -25.79 -14.44 2.27
C PHE A 300 -26.43 -13.81 3.51
N GLU A 301 -25.87 -14.02 4.70
CA GLU A 301 -26.41 -13.51 5.97
C GLU A 301 -26.37 -11.97 6.03
N PHE A 302 -25.30 -11.35 5.53
CA PHE A 302 -25.16 -9.90 5.49
C PHE A 302 -26.22 -9.26 4.58
N ALA A 303 -26.48 -9.86 3.41
CA ALA A 303 -27.51 -9.36 2.49
C ALA A 303 -28.90 -9.47 3.11
N GLU A 304 -29.25 -10.64 3.69
CA GLU A 304 -30.54 -10.82 4.36
C GLU A 304 -30.72 -9.84 5.54
N GLY A 305 -29.70 -9.66 6.36
CA GLY A 305 -29.73 -8.74 7.50
C GLY A 305 -29.87 -7.27 7.06
N LEU A 306 -29.19 -6.88 5.97
CA LEU A 306 -29.29 -5.52 5.43
C LEU A 306 -30.68 -5.23 4.86
N ASP A 307 -31.28 -6.18 4.12
CA ASP A 307 -32.63 -6.05 3.60
C ASP A 307 -33.66 -5.89 4.73
N GLN A 308 -33.55 -6.70 5.79
CA GLN A 308 -34.40 -6.57 6.97
C GLN A 308 -34.28 -5.18 7.63
N LEU A 309 -33.05 -4.66 7.72
CA LEU A 309 -32.79 -3.35 8.31
C LEU A 309 -33.35 -2.23 7.44
N LEU A 310 -33.21 -2.29 6.12
CA LEU A 310 -33.78 -1.31 5.19
C LEU A 310 -35.31 -1.32 5.15
N HIS A 311 -35.94 -2.48 5.38
CA HIS A 311 -37.39 -2.60 5.52
C HIS A 311 -37.93 -2.21 6.91
N SER A 312 -37.04 -1.92 7.87
CA SER A 312 -37.41 -1.48 9.23
C SER A 312 -37.49 0.05 9.39
N PHE A 313 -37.19 0.81 8.32
CA PHE A 313 -37.33 2.27 8.23
C PHE A 313 -38.41 2.66 7.22
#